data_AF-A0A1J3FEM8-F1
#
_entry.id   AF-A0A1J3FEM8-F1
#
_cell.length_a   1.000
_cell.length_b   1.000
_cell.length_c   1.000
_cell.angle_alpha   90.00
_cell.angle_beta   90.00
_cell.angle_gamma   90.00
#
_symmetry.space_group_name_H-M   'P 1'
#
loop_
_entity.id
_entity.type
_entity.pdbx_description
1 polymer ?
#
loop_
_entity_poly.entity_id
_entity_poly.type
_entity_poly.pdbx_seq_one_letter_code
_entity_poly.pdbx_strand_id
1 'polypeptide(L)'
;LYLNNFSWNTEANILFLDSPAGVGFSYTNTSSDLKDSGDERTAHDNLIFLINWMSRFPQYQYRDFYIAGESYAGHYVPQLAK
;
A
#
# COMPACT_ATOMS: atom_id res chain seq x y z
N LEU A 1 -14.42 19.22 1.11
CA LEU A 1 -13.27 18.87 0.23
C LEU A 1 -13.05 20.02 -0.75
N TYR A 2 -11.80 20.30 -1.11
CA TYR A 2 -11.41 21.28 -2.12
C TYR A 2 -10.33 20.68 -3.02
N LEU A 3 -10.14 21.23 -4.22
CA LEU A 3 -9.15 20.73 -5.18
C LEU A 3 -7.73 21.20 -4.82
N ASN A 4 -6.78 20.26 -4.86
CA ASN A 4 -5.35 20.57 -4.77
C ASN A 4 -4.75 20.60 -6.19
N ASN A 5 -4.36 21.79 -6.63
CA ASN A 5 -3.77 22.02 -7.96
C ASN A 5 -2.37 21.40 -8.15
N PHE A 6 -1.72 20.96 -7.06
CA PHE A 6 -0.38 20.35 -7.08
C PHE A 6 -0.41 18.87 -6.66
N SER A 7 -1.56 18.21 -6.82
CA SER A 7 -1.73 16.81 -6.47
C SER A 7 -1.02 15.91 -7.47
N TRP A 8 -0.37 14.84 -7.00
CA TRP A 8 0.40 13.94 -7.88
C TRP A 8 -0.46 13.15 -8.86
N ASN A 9 -1.78 13.14 -8.68
CA ASN A 9 -2.68 12.53 -9.65
C ASN A 9 -2.84 13.35 -10.94
N THR A 10 -2.17 14.51 -11.07
CA THR A 10 -1.99 15.18 -12.37
C THR A 10 -0.96 14.49 -13.25
N GLU A 11 0.04 13.83 -12.65
CA GLU A 11 1.16 13.20 -13.37
C GLU A 11 1.04 11.67 -13.43
N ALA A 12 0.34 11.04 -12.49
CA ALA A 12 0.23 9.59 -12.38
C ALA A 12 -1.13 9.12 -11.86
N ASN A 13 -1.39 7.82 -11.94
CA ASN A 13 -2.49 7.21 -11.20
C ASN A 13 -1.99 6.91 -9.78
N ILE A 14 -2.65 7.43 -8.76
CA ILE A 14 -2.21 7.29 -7.37
C ILE A 14 -3.10 6.30 -6.63
N LEU A 15 -2.48 5.29 -6.02
CA LEU A 15 -3.13 4.31 -5.15
C LEU A 15 -2.65 4.52 -3.71
N PHE A 16 -3.58 4.84 -2.81
CA PHE A 16 -3.30 4.94 -1.37
C PHE A 16 -3.68 3.62 -0.69
N LEU A 17 -2.81 3.12 0.18
CA LEU A 17 -2.99 1.87 0.92
C LEU A 17 -2.81 2.14 2.43
N ASP A 18 -3.86 1.91 3.21
CA ASP A 18 -3.78 1.84 4.67
C ASP A 18 -3.17 0.48 5.06
N SER A 19 -1.98 0.49 5.65
CA SER A 19 -1.25 -0.73 6.01
C SER A 19 -0.29 -0.48 7.20
N PRO A 20 -0.06 -1.48 8.08
CA PRO A 20 -0.66 -2.82 8.10
C PRO A 20 -2.11 -2.83 8.61
N ALA A 21 -2.71 -4.02 8.71
CA ALA A 21 -4.02 -4.18 9.36
C ALA A 21 -4.01 -3.57 10.77
N GLY A 22 -4.99 -2.71 11.05
CA GLY A 22 -5.04 -1.87 12.25
C GLY A 22 -4.78 -0.38 11.99
N VAL A 23 -4.27 -0.01 10.80
CA VAL A 23 -4.06 1.38 10.37
C VAL A 23 -5.26 1.90 9.58
N GLY A 24 -5.72 3.11 9.90
CA GLY A 24 -6.77 3.79 9.14
C GLY A 24 -8.06 2.97 9.07
N PHE A 25 -8.47 2.60 7.85
CA PHE A 25 -9.64 1.73 7.63
C PHE A 25 -9.31 0.24 7.49
N SER A 26 -8.03 -0.12 7.39
CA SER A 26 -7.60 -1.52 7.34
C SER A 26 -7.73 -2.16 8.71
N TYR A 27 -8.39 -3.33 8.79
CA TYR A 27 -8.65 -4.02 10.05
C TYR A 27 -8.40 -5.53 9.95
N THR A 28 -8.27 -6.15 11.11
CA THR A 28 -8.16 -7.60 11.27
C THR A 28 -9.26 -8.08 12.21
N ASN A 29 -9.80 -9.26 11.93
CA ASN A 29 -10.74 -9.94 12.83
C ASN A 29 -10.01 -10.64 14.00
N THR A 30 -8.69 -10.74 13.94
CA THR A 30 -7.86 -11.41 14.95
C THR A 30 -7.07 -10.37 15.73
N SER A 31 -7.54 -9.99 16.92
CA SER A 31 -6.96 -8.89 17.69
C SER A 31 -5.48 -9.05 18.08
N SER A 32 -4.94 -10.28 18.10
CA SER A 32 -3.51 -10.52 18.32
C SER A 32 -2.63 -10.02 17.19
N ASP A 33 -3.16 -9.90 15.96
CA ASP A 33 -2.41 -9.37 14.81
C ASP A 33 -1.97 -7.93 15.03
N LEU A 34 -2.75 -7.15 15.80
CA LEU A 34 -2.40 -5.76 16.14
C LEU A 34 -1.16 -5.65 17.02
N LYS A 35 -0.74 -6.76 17.67
CA LYS A 35 0.46 -6.84 18.51
C LYS A 35 1.63 -7.51 17.82
N ASP A 36 1.36 -8.17 16.69
CA ASP A 36 2.32 -8.95 15.91
C ASP A 36 2.51 -8.35 14.51
N SER A 37 2.36 -7.02 14.43
CA SER A 37 2.71 -6.25 13.24
C SER A 37 4.23 -6.06 13.20
N GLY A 38 4.85 -6.39 12.07
CA GLY A 38 6.27 -6.18 11.82
C GLY A 38 6.55 -5.98 10.33
N ASP A 39 7.75 -5.53 9.98
CA ASP A 39 8.10 -5.15 8.61
C ASP A 39 7.90 -6.29 7.60
N GLU A 40 8.37 -7.50 7.92
CA GLU A 40 8.27 -8.67 7.05
C GLU A 40 6.81 -9.05 6.76
N ARG A 41 5.99 -9.12 7.81
CA ARG A 41 4.56 -9.39 7.70
C ARG A 41 3.86 -8.31 6.87
N THR A 42 4.21 -7.05 7.12
CA THR A 42 3.63 -5.90 6.40
C THR A 42 3.98 -5.95 4.91
N ALA A 43 5.24 -6.27 4.57
CA ALA A 43 5.66 -6.43 3.18
C ALA A 43 4.91 -7.61 2.49
N HIS A 44 4.78 -8.74 3.19
CA HIS A 44 4.06 -9.90 2.67
C HIS A 44 2.57 -9.60 2.42
N ASP A 45 1.88 -9.01 3.40
CA ASP A 45 0.47 -8.65 3.28
C ASP A 45 0.24 -7.59 2.19
N ASN A 46 1.15 -6.62 2.05
CA ASN A 46 1.10 -5.63 0.97
C ASN A 46 1.30 -6.26 -0.41
N LEU A 47 2.17 -7.26 -0.56
CA LEU A 47 2.34 -7.99 -1.81
C LEU A 47 1.06 -8.77 -2.18
N ILE A 48 0.45 -9.45 -1.20
CA ILE A 48 -0.84 -10.13 -1.40
C ILE A 48 -1.92 -9.13 -1.83
N PHE A 49 -1.98 -7.97 -1.19
CA PHE A 49 -2.88 -6.89 -1.60
C PHE A 49 -2.64 -6.48 -3.06
N LEU A 50 -1.40 -6.23 -3.47
CA LEU A 50 -1.07 -5.79 -4.83
C LEU A 50 -1.43 -6.83 -5.90
N ILE A 51 -1.14 -8.11 -5.66
CA ILE A 51 -1.51 -9.21 -6.58
C ILE A 51 -3.03 -9.26 -6.77
N ASN A 52 -3.78 -9.23 -5.66
CA ASN A 52 -5.25 -9.26 -5.71
C ASN A 52 -5.84 -7.99 -6.33
N TRP A 53 -5.23 -6.84 -6.07
CA TRP A 53 -5.63 -5.56 -6.65
C TRP A 53 -5.43 -5.55 -8.16
N MET A 54 -4.27 -6.02 -8.66
CA MET A 54 -4.01 -6.13 -10.10
C MET A 54 -4.94 -7.16 -10.78
N SER A 55 -5.29 -8.25 -10.10
CA SER A 55 -6.28 -9.20 -10.61
C SER A 55 -7.67 -8.56 -10.74
N ARG A 56 -8.06 -7.70 -9.78
CA ARG A 56 -9.31 -6.94 -9.83
C ARG A 56 -9.28 -5.83 -10.88
N PHE A 57 -8.13 -5.20 -11.11
CA PHE A 57 -7.93 -4.09 -12.02
C PHE A 57 -6.89 -4.43 -13.11
N PRO A 58 -7.19 -5.40 -14.00
CA PRO A 58 -6.22 -5.94 -14.96
C PRO A 58 -5.69 -4.89 -15.95
N GLN A 59 -6.41 -3.79 -16.16
CA GLN A 59 -5.96 -2.67 -17.00
C GLN A 59 -4.69 -1.95 -16.50
N TYR A 60 -4.25 -2.23 -15.27
CA TYR A 60 -3.02 -1.67 -14.70
C TYR A 60 -1.84 -2.66 -14.69
N GLN A 61 -2.03 -3.94 -15.03
CA GLN A 61 -1.02 -5.01 -14.85
C GLN A 61 0.31 -4.76 -15.58
N TYR A 62 0.29 -4.06 -16.71
CA TYR A 62 1.47 -3.80 -17.56
C TYR A 62 1.91 -2.35 -17.57
N ARG A 63 1.40 -1.52 -16.64
CA ARG A 63 1.84 -0.14 -16.50
C ARG A 63 3.12 -0.08 -15.68
N ASP A 64 3.91 0.95 -15.94
CA ASP A 64 5.00 1.31 -15.03
C ASP A 64 4.42 1.52 -13.63
N PHE A 65 4.98 0.81 -12.67
CA PHE A 65 4.50 0.79 -11.29
C PHE A 65 5.63 1.22 -10.36
N TYR A 66 5.35 2.26 -9.57
CA TYR A 66 6.29 2.84 -8.62
C TYR A 66 5.71 2.75 -7.22
N ILE A 67 6.55 2.41 -6.25
CA ILE A 67 6.19 2.40 -4.84
C ILE A 67 6.87 3.62 -4.21
N ALA A 68 6.08 4.49 -3.58
CA ALA A 68 6.56 5.69 -2.91
C ALA A 68 5.98 5.76 -1.50
N GLY A 69 6.74 6.36 -0.58
CA GLY A 69 6.34 6.57 0.80
C GLY A 69 7.35 7.43 1.56
N GLU A 70 6.96 7.91 2.73
CA GLU A 70 7.81 8.75 3.60
C GLU A 70 7.93 8.17 5.02
N SER A 71 8.87 8.73 5.80
CA SER A 71 9.10 8.33 7.19
C SER A 71 9.42 6.82 7.30
N TYR A 72 8.69 6.07 8.12
CA TYR A 72 8.89 4.63 8.30
C TYR A 72 8.62 3.80 7.03
N ALA A 73 7.93 4.37 6.03
CA ALA A 73 7.84 3.74 4.72
C ALA A 73 9.22 3.58 4.05
N GLY A 74 10.27 4.27 4.51
CA GLY A 74 11.65 3.98 4.15
C GLY A 74 12.09 2.53 4.45
N HIS A 75 11.44 1.85 5.39
CA HIS A 75 11.57 0.40 5.60
C HIS A 75 10.63 -0.40 4.70
N TYR A 76 9.36 0.01 4.60
CA TYR A 76 8.33 -0.74 3.88
C TYR A 76 8.56 -0.80 2.37
N VAL A 77 8.91 0.34 1.74
CA VAL A 77 9.08 0.46 0.29
C VAL A 77 10.16 -0.50 -0.23
N PRO A 78 11.42 -0.48 0.27
CA PRO A 78 12.44 -1.39 -0.24
C PRO A 78 12.17 -2.86 0.10
N GLN A 79 11.48 -3.16 1.21
CA GLN A 79 11.14 -4.54 1.56
C GLN A 79 10.02 -5.11 0.68
N LEU A 80 9.04 -4.28 0.29
CA LEU A 80 8.00 -4.68 -0.66
C LEU A 80 8.51 -4.80 -2.10
N ALA A 81 9.50 -3.98 -2.47
CA ALA A 81 10.07 -3.98 -3.82
C ALA A 81 11.09 -5.13 -4.06
N LYS A 82 11.45 -5.88 -3.01
CA LYS A 82 12.42 -6.97 -3.07
C LYS A 82 11.83 -8.23 -3.69
#